data_AF-A0A9E1GZT0-F1
#
_entry.id   AF-A0A9E1GZT0-F1
#
_cell.length_a   1.000
_cell.length_b   1.000
_cell.length_c   1.000
_cell.angle_alpha   90.00
_cell.angle_beta   90.00
_cell.angle_gamma   90.00
#
_symmetry.space_group_name_H-M   'P 1'
#
loop_
_entity.id
_entity.type
_entity.pdbx_description
1 polymer ?
#
loop_
_entity_poly.entity_id
_entity_poly.type
_entity_poly.pdbx_seq_one_letter_code
_entity_poly.pdbx_strand_id
1 'polypeptide(L)'
;MNQTDKKKLLRYIQEVSFAIDDVVLYLDTHPYDEEALKYYKKYKKLYHEASEEYTQYYGPLQTSNVIADDRWTWVEGPWPWEGGC
;
A
#
# COMPACT_ATOMS: atom_id res chain seq x y z
N MET A 1 -3.54 7.54 -18.97
CA MET A 1 -3.86 6.53 -17.93
C MET A 1 -5.20 6.89 -17.31
N ASN A 2 -6.10 5.93 -17.10
CA ASN A 2 -7.51 6.19 -16.78
C ASN A 2 -7.73 6.37 -15.26
N GLN A 3 -8.55 7.34 -14.83
CA GLN A 3 -8.85 7.58 -13.40
C GLN A 3 -9.46 6.34 -12.71
N THR A 4 -10.17 5.52 -13.49
CA THR A 4 -10.72 4.24 -13.04
C THR A 4 -9.64 3.26 -12.60
N ASP A 5 -8.50 3.23 -13.29
CA ASP A 5 -7.41 2.29 -12.98
C ASP A 5 -6.67 2.73 -11.71
N LYS A 6 -6.45 4.04 -11.54
CA LYS A 6 -5.94 4.63 -10.30
C LYS A 6 -6.78 4.25 -9.09
N LYS A 7 -8.11 4.43 -9.17
CA LYS A 7 -9.04 4.10 -8.07
C LYS A 7 -9.06 2.61 -7.76
N LYS A 8 -9.03 1.75 -8.78
CA LYS A 8 -8.98 0.29 -8.60
C LYS A 8 -7.70 -0.15 -7.90
N LEU A 9 -6.54 0.35 -8.34
CA LEU A 9 -5.27 0.01 -7.73
C LEU A 9 -5.17 0.51 -6.29
N LEU A 10 -5.62 1.75 -6.02
CA LEU A 10 -5.68 2.28 -4.64
C LEU A 10 -6.57 1.42 -3.75
N ARG A 11 -7.75 1.02 -4.24
CA ARG A 11 -8.66 0.14 -3.50
C ARG A 11 -8.03 -1.22 -3.22
N TYR A 12 -7.34 -1.81 -4.19
CA TYR A 12 -6.63 -3.07 -3.98
C TYR A 12 -5.54 -2.94 -2.91
N ILE A 13 -4.78 -1.84 -2.90
CA ILE A 13 -3.78 -1.55 -1.86
C ILE A 13 -4.44 -1.48 -0.47
N GLN A 14 -5.60 -0.81 -0.36
CA GLN A 14 -6.36 -0.72 0.89
C GLN A 14 -6.86 -2.09 1.36
N GLU A 15 -7.40 -2.92 0.46
CA GLU A 15 -7.88 -4.27 0.77
C GLU A 15 -6.75 -5.18 1.26
N VAL A 16 -5.59 -5.15 0.60
CA VAL A 16 -4.41 -5.94 1.01
C VAL A 16 -3.82 -5.40 2.32
N SER A 17 -3.79 -4.08 2.53
CA SER A 17 -3.37 -3.47 3.80
C SER A 17 -4.24 -3.95 4.96
N PHE A 18 -5.57 -3.96 4.77
CA PHE A 18 -6.49 -4.44 5.80
C PHE A 18 -6.25 -5.92 6.14
N ALA A 19 -6.03 -6.76 5.12
CA ALA A 19 -5.71 -8.17 5.34
C ALA A 19 -4.38 -8.38 6.12
N ILE A 20 -3.41 -7.48 5.94
CA ILE A 20 -2.17 -7.48 6.74
C ILE A 20 -2.48 -7.11 8.19
N ASP A 21 -3.26 -6.05 8.43
CA ASP A 21 -3.62 -5.62 9.78
C ASP A 21 -4.38 -6.72 10.55
N ASP A 22 -5.32 -7.40 9.88
CA ASP A 22 -6.10 -8.51 10.44
C ASP A 22 -5.21 -9.71 10.85
N VAL A 23 -4.32 -10.16 9.97
CA VAL A 23 -3.44 -11.30 10.31
C VAL A 23 -2.39 -10.92 11.36
N VAL A 24 -1.95 -9.66 11.40
CA VAL A 24 -1.05 -9.17 12.46
C VAL A 24 -1.73 -9.26 13.82
N LEU A 25 -2.99 -8.79 13.92
CA LEU A 25 -3.76 -8.89 15.16
C LEU A 25 -3.95 -10.34 15.62
N TYR A 26 -4.13 -11.28 14.69
CA TYR A 26 -4.17 -12.70 15.03
C TYR A 26 -2.81 -13.22 15.53
N LEU A 27 -1.73 -12.89 14.83
CA LEU A 27 -0.36 -13.31 15.16
C LEU A 27 0.13 -12.77 16.51
N ASP A 28 -0.39 -11.63 17.00
CA ASP A 28 -0.10 -11.12 18.34
C ASP A 28 -0.44 -12.14 19.45
N THR A 29 -1.41 -13.02 19.18
CA THR A 29 -1.82 -14.09 20.10
C THR A 29 -1.35 -15.48 19.68
N HIS A 30 -1.00 -15.68 18.40
CA HIS A 30 -0.55 -16.95 17.83
C HIS A 30 0.76 -16.79 17.04
N PRO A 31 1.88 -16.40 17.68
CA PRO A 31 3.09 -15.96 16.97
C PRO A 31 3.82 -17.06 16.17
N TYR A 32 3.48 -18.33 16.43
CA TYR A 32 4.10 -19.50 15.78
C TYR A 32 3.18 -20.19 14.78
N ASP A 33 1.99 -19.64 14.49
CA ASP A 33 1.08 -20.20 13.50
C ASP A 33 1.68 -20.06 12.09
N GLU A 34 2.14 -21.18 11.52
CA GLU A 34 2.83 -21.20 10.24
C GLU A 34 1.95 -20.74 9.07
N GLU A 35 0.65 -21.00 9.12
CA GLU A 35 -0.29 -20.62 8.06
C GLU A 35 -0.56 -19.12 8.11
N ALA A 36 -0.75 -18.55 9.31
CA ALA A 36 -0.87 -17.11 9.49
C ALA A 36 0.43 -16.38 9.07
N LEU A 37 1.61 -16.94 9.37
CA LEU A 37 2.90 -16.39 8.92
C LEU A 37 3.06 -16.45 7.39
N LYS A 38 2.63 -17.54 6.73
CA LYS A 38 2.63 -17.64 5.26
C LYS A 38 1.65 -16.63 4.65
N TYR A 39 0.47 -16.47 5.23
CA TYR A 39 -0.53 -15.50 4.82
C TYR A 39 0.05 -14.08 4.92
N TYR A 40 0.61 -13.69 6.06
CA TYR A 40 1.26 -12.39 6.25
C TYR A 40 2.33 -12.12 5.18
N LYS A 41 3.25 -13.08 4.94
CA LYS A 41 4.30 -12.93 3.92
C LYS A 41 3.72 -12.72 2.51
N LYS A 42 2.67 -13.46 2.15
CA LYS A 42 1.99 -13.33 0.85
C LYS A 42 1.38 -11.94 0.70
N TYR A 43 0.59 -11.48 1.66
CA TYR A 43 -0.10 -10.19 1.54
C TYR A 43 0.86 -9.01 1.64
N LYS A 44 1.90 -9.10 2.48
CA LYS A 44 2.97 -8.10 2.52
C LYS A 44 3.65 -7.92 1.16
N LYS A 45 3.92 -9.01 0.44
CA LYS A 45 4.49 -8.94 -0.91
C LYS A 45 3.52 -8.26 -1.89
N LEU A 46 2.25 -8.68 -1.91
CA LEU A 46 1.22 -8.07 -2.76
C LEU A 46 1.04 -6.57 -2.50
N TYR A 47 1.09 -6.15 -1.23
CA TYR A 47 1.00 -4.76 -0.84
C TYR A 47 2.16 -3.94 -1.40
N HIS A 48 3.38 -4.48 -1.28
CA HIS A 48 4.58 -3.82 -1.77
C HIS A 48 4.54 -3.64 -3.30
N GLU A 49 4.27 -4.73 -4.04
CA GLU A 49 4.18 -4.70 -5.51
C GLU A 49 3.11 -3.69 -5.98
N ALA A 50 1.92 -3.70 -5.39
CA ALA A 50 0.86 -2.76 -5.76
C ALA A 50 1.19 -1.31 -5.39
N SER A 51 1.85 -1.08 -4.25
CA SER A 51 2.26 0.26 -3.82
C SER A 51 3.38 0.84 -4.69
N GLU A 52 4.31 0.00 -5.13
CA GLU A 52 5.36 0.38 -6.10
C GLU A 52 4.74 0.74 -7.45
N GLU A 53 3.84 -0.10 -7.97
CA GLU A 53 3.12 0.18 -9.22
C GLU A 53 2.34 1.50 -9.12
N TYR A 54 1.63 1.72 -8.00
CA TYR A 54 0.91 2.97 -7.80
C TYR A 54 1.85 4.16 -7.75
N THR A 55 2.95 4.05 -7.01
CA THR A 55 3.94 5.13 -6.88
C THR A 55 4.55 5.50 -8.23
N GLN A 56 4.89 4.50 -9.04
CA GLN A 56 5.46 4.68 -10.37
C GLN A 56 4.53 5.46 -11.32
N TYR A 57 3.22 5.19 -11.27
CA TYR A 57 2.26 5.76 -12.22
C TYR A 57 1.49 6.98 -11.71
N TYR A 58 1.30 7.11 -10.40
CA TYR A 58 0.38 8.08 -9.80
C TYR A 58 0.99 8.95 -8.70
N GLY A 59 2.26 8.72 -8.36
CA GLY A 59 2.97 9.44 -7.31
C GLY A 59 2.93 8.74 -5.94
N PRO A 60 3.76 9.21 -4.99
CA PRO A 60 4.02 8.53 -3.73
C PRO A 60 2.75 8.43 -2.84
N LEU A 61 2.54 7.25 -2.25
CA LEU A 61 1.48 7.02 -1.25
C LEU A 61 1.95 7.33 0.18
N GLN A 62 3.25 7.20 0.44
CA GLN A 62 3.87 7.53 1.72
C GLN A 62 5.13 8.36 1.46
N THR A 63 5.54 9.14 2.45
CA THR A 63 6.80 9.92 2.39
C THR A 63 8.01 9.02 2.15
N SER A 64 7.97 7.77 2.60
CA SER A 64 8.99 6.75 2.36
C SER A 64 9.08 6.30 0.90
N ASN A 65 8.05 6.53 0.08
CA ASN A 65 8.03 6.19 -1.34
C ASN A 65 8.47 7.35 -2.24
N VAL A 66 8.87 8.49 -1.66
CA VAL A 66 9.27 9.66 -2.42
C VAL A 66 10.64 9.41 -3.04
N ILE A 67 10.69 9.48 -4.38
CA ILE A 67 11.95 9.57 -5.12
C ILE A 67 12.32 11.05 -5.14
N ALA A 68 13.40 11.41 -4.44
CA ALA A 68 13.84 12.78 -4.22
C ALA A 68 15.14 13.09 -5.00
N ASP A 69 15.15 12.78 -6.30
CA ASP A 69 16.32 13.01 -7.16
C ASP A 69 16.49 14.50 -7.46
N ASP A 70 15.53 15.10 -8.16
CA ASP A 70 15.61 16.51 -8.57
C ASP A 70 14.58 17.40 -7.85
N ARG A 71 13.52 16.82 -7.29
CA ARG A 71 12.38 17.52 -6.66
C ARG A 71 11.70 16.67 -5.58
N TRP A 72 11.01 17.34 -4.65
CA TRP A 72 10.22 16.70 -3.58
C TRP A 72 8.80 16.37 -4.07
N THR A 73 8.62 15.19 -4.67
CA THR A 73 7.36 14.79 -5.33
C THR A 73 6.17 14.59 -4.38
N TRP A 74 6.40 14.57 -3.06
CA TRP A 74 5.34 14.46 -2.05
C TRP A 74 4.32 15.60 -2.06
N VAL A 75 4.73 16.80 -2.50
CA VAL A 75 3.87 18.00 -2.50
C VAL A 75 3.22 18.27 -3.86
N GLU A 76 3.49 17.44 -4.87
CA GLU A 76 3.05 17.68 -6.25
C GLU A 76 1.63 17.14 -6.54
N GLY A 77 1.04 16.34 -5.64
CA GLY A 77 -0.28 15.76 -5.79
C GLY A 77 -1.14 15.89 -4.53
N PRO A 78 -2.47 15.69 -4.65
CA PRO A 78 -3.35 15.68 -3.48
C PRO A 78 -2.90 14.59 -2.53
N TRP A 79 -2.85 14.91 -1.24
CA TRP A 79 -2.38 13.97 -0.25
C TRP A 79 -3.36 12.81 -0.08
N PRO A 80 -2.89 11.60 0.28
CA PRO A 80 -3.76 10.44 0.47
C PRO A 80 -4.91 10.68 1.47
N TRP A 81 -4.70 11.55 2.47
CA TRP A 81 -5.69 11.90 3.50
C TRP A 81 -6.53 13.14 3.18
N GLU A 82 -6.23 13.86 2.09
CA GLU A 82 -7.06 15.00 1.67
C GLU A 82 -8.41 14.56 1.12
N GLY A 83 -8.64 13.25 0.98
CA GLY A 83 -9.94 12.67 0.66
C GLY A 83 -10.47 13.28 -0.62
N GLY A 84 -9.96 12.85 -1.77
CA GLY A 84 -10.45 13.31 -3.06
C GLY A 84 -11.97 13.12 -3.16
N CYS A 85 -12.70 14.23 -3.01
CA CYS A 85 -14.14 14.34 -3.23
C CYS A 85 -14.51 14.11 -4.70
#